data_AF-A0A662UVW4-F1
#
_entry.id   AF-A0A662UVW4-F1
#
_cell.length_a   1.000
_cell.length_b   1.000
_cell.length_c   1.000
_cell.angle_alpha   90.00
_cell.angle_beta   90.00
_cell.angle_gamma   90.00
#
_symmetry.space_group_name_H-M   'P 1'
#
loop_
_entity.id
_entity.type
_entity.pdbx_description
1 polymer ?
#
loop_
_entity_poly.entity_id
_entity_poly.type
_entity_poly.pdbx_seq_one_letter_code
_entity_poly.pdbx_strand_id
1 'polypeptide(L)'
;MKAREELRRLGRKPSRILSGVAPVAIMTKPYPCPHGKCIYCPGGPDQGTPQSYVGEEPALMRGLRVSFDPYLQVWSRLRQYEILGYYPSKIELIIMGGTFLAMPIDYQEWFIAQALEAMNRYPDRSKPGKWIYLEDAQLRNEKANVRCVGLTIETRPDWAMERHADWMLYLGATRVEIGVQSIYDDVLIRVRRGHTVKETIEATRILKDSGFKVTYHIMPGLPGSDPDRDLEMVKEIFENPDYRPDYLKIYPTLVIKGTTLYEWWRKGIYKPYNDEEAINLISEMYRYIPKYVRVIRVQRDVPAKDIEAGPKYGNLRELVEKKCMEKGITINEIRFREVGRQLWKYRRLPDPRYTRITRLTYEASHGIEEFLAVEDTVNNILIGFLRLRITSPCAHRPEIDSKTAVIRELHVYGPMVPLGKRPNPLFEWQHRGWGRKLMAEAERIAREEYDCKKILVLSGIGVREYYCKLGYYRPSGSPYMHKDLV
;
A
#
# COMPACT_ATOMS: atom_id res chain seq x y z
N MET A 1 16.98 -9.11 31.22
CA MET A 1 18.21 -9.66 30.58
C MET A 1 17.90 -10.59 29.40
N LYS A 2 17.07 -11.64 29.54
CA LYS A 2 16.70 -12.56 28.43
C LYS A 2 16.20 -11.88 27.15
N ALA A 3 15.39 -10.82 27.25
CA ALA A 3 14.91 -10.07 26.09
C ALA A 3 16.01 -9.35 25.29
N ARG A 4 17.09 -8.90 25.96
CA ARG A 4 18.24 -8.24 25.34
C ARG A 4 19.09 -9.22 24.53
N GLU A 5 19.24 -10.45 25.01
CA GLU A 5 19.95 -11.53 24.30
C GLU A 5 19.16 -12.07 23.11
N GLU A 6 17.84 -12.21 23.23
CA GLU A 6 16.99 -12.62 22.11
C GLU A 6 16.93 -11.56 21.01
N LEU A 7 16.92 -10.26 21.36
CA LEU A 7 17.03 -9.15 20.40
C LEU A 7 18.37 -9.13 19.65
N ARG A 8 19.46 -9.58 20.28
CA ARG A 8 20.75 -9.81 19.61
C ARG A 8 20.73 -11.04 18.71
N ARG A 9 20.07 -12.13 19.12
CA ARG A 9 19.86 -13.35 18.31
C ARG A 9 18.92 -13.15 17.11
N LEU A 10 18.04 -12.14 17.15
CA LEU A 10 17.09 -11.83 16.09
C LEU A 10 17.72 -11.27 14.80
N GLY A 11 19.06 -11.12 14.74
CA GLY A 11 19.80 -10.79 13.52
C GLY A 11 19.37 -9.47 12.85
N ARG A 12 19.94 -9.19 11.67
CA ARG A 12 19.53 -8.09 10.78
C ARG A 12 18.12 -8.36 10.23
N LYS A 13 17.07 -8.21 11.05
CA LYS A 13 15.69 -8.16 10.52
C LYS A 13 15.60 -7.00 9.52
N PRO A 14 15.31 -7.24 8.23
CA PRO A 14 14.97 -6.14 7.34
C PRO A 14 13.76 -5.45 7.94
N SER A 15 13.86 -4.14 8.15
CA SER A 15 12.77 -3.28 8.62
C SER A 15 11.45 -3.49 7.85
N ARG A 16 11.55 -4.02 6.62
CA ARG A 16 10.46 -4.32 5.69
C ARG A 16 9.61 -5.56 6.05
N ILE A 17 10.03 -6.43 6.98
CA ILE A 17 9.29 -7.67 7.36
C ILE A 17 8.79 -7.61 8.81
N LEU A 18 8.98 -6.47 9.50
CA LEU A 18 8.51 -6.30 10.89
C LEU A 18 6.98 -6.35 11.04
N SER A 19 6.24 -6.15 9.95
CA SER A 19 4.77 -6.25 9.89
C SER A 19 4.23 -7.69 9.86
N GLY A 20 5.10 -8.70 9.70
CA GLY A 20 4.68 -10.10 9.56
C GLY A 20 4.12 -10.46 8.18
N VAL A 21 4.22 -9.55 7.20
CA VAL A 21 3.87 -9.76 5.79
C VAL A 21 5.06 -9.36 4.92
N ALA A 22 5.47 -10.22 3.99
CA ALA A 22 6.63 -9.96 3.13
C ALA A 22 6.20 -9.32 1.80
N PRO A 23 6.70 -8.12 1.46
CA PRO A 23 6.37 -7.47 0.18
C PRO A 23 7.14 -8.09 -1.00
N VAL A 24 6.42 -8.66 -1.96
CA VAL A 24 6.98 -9.17 -3.22
C VAL A 24 6.56 -8.23 -4.34
N ALA A 25 7.46 -7.32 -4.70
CA ALA A 25 7.24 -6.39 -5.80
C ALA A 25 7.79 -6.96 -7.12
N ILE A 26 6.93 -7.04 -8.12
CA ILE A 26 7.23 -7.54 -9.47
C ILE A 26 6.87 -6.48 -10.52
N MET A 27 7.57 -6.52 -11.65
CA MET A 27 7.36 -5.58 -12.75
C MET A 27 6.75 -6.28 -13.95
N THR A 28 5.84 -5.56 -14.59
CA THR A 28 5.26 -5.93 -15.88
C THR A 28 6.27 -5.68 -17.00
N LYS A 29 6.03 -6.28 -18.17
CA LYS A 29 6.84 -5.97 -19.36
C LYS A 29 6.70 -4.49 -19.72
N PRO A 30 7.70 -3.86 -20.36
CA PRO A 30 7.57 -2.49 -20.84
C PRO A 30 6.35 -2.33 -21.74
N TYR A 31 5.50 -1.37 -21.43
CA TYR A 31 4.29 -1.05 -22.18
C TYR A 31 4.07 0.46 -22.17
N PRO A 32 3.68 1.09 -23.28
CA PRO A 32 3.52 2.53 -23.35
C PRO A 32 2.36 3.02 -22.48
N CYS A 33 2.53 4.20 -21.88
CA CYS A 33 1.44 4.91 -21.24
C CYS A 33 0.39 5.36 -22.29
N PRO A 34 -0.91 5.17 -22.06
CA PRO A 34 -1.96 5.55 -23.02
C PRO A 34 -1.99 7.03 -23.40
N HIS A 35 -1.51 7.92 -22.53
CA HIS A 35 -1.50 9.37 -22.75
C HIS A 35 -0.14 9.91 -23.24
N GLY A 36 0.84 9.02 -23.46
CA GLY A 36 2.23 9.40 -23.68
C GLY A 36 3.03 9.57 -22.37
N LYS A 37 4.12 10.34 -22.44
CA LYS A 37 5.14 10.41 -21.39
C LYS A 37 5.06 11.72 -20.60
N CYS A 38 4.90 11.63 -19.28
CA CYS A 38 5.00 12.79 -18.38
C CYS A 38 6.43 13.35 -18.38
N ILE A 39 6.58 14.66 -18.21
CA ILE A 39 7.88 15.34 -18.40
C ILE A 39 8.99 14.88 -17.46
N TYR A 40 8.63 14.37 -16.27
CA TYR A 40 9.54 13.93 -15.22
C TYR A 40 9.78 12.42 -15.21
N CYS A 41 9.05 11.64 -16.02
CA CYS A 41 9.17 10.19 -16.01
C CYS A 41 10.40 9.74 -16.80
N PRO A 42 11.41 9.09 -16.19
CA PRO A 42 12.51 8.49 -16.93
C PRO A 42 12.08 7.14 -17.55
N GLY A 43 13.00 6.52 -18.31
CA GLY A 43 12.77 5.21 -18.90
C GLY A 43 11.65 5.18 -19.94
N GLY A 44 11.09 3.99 -20.11
CA GLY A 44 9.98 3.70 -21.03
C GLY A 44 10.31 2.55 -21.98
N PRO A 45 9.31 2.08 -22.75
CA PRO A 45 9.46 0.96 -23.68
C PRO A 45 10.64 1.09 -24.64
N ASP A 46 10.90 2.31 -25.13
CA ASP A 46 12.01 2.63 -26.04
C ASP A 46 13.40 2.38 -25.41
N GLN A 47 13.47 2.29 -24.09
CA GLN A 47 14.69 2.01 -23.31
C GLN A 47 14.67 0.61 -22.69
N GLY A 48 13.69 -0.23 -23.03
CA GLY A 48 13.54 -1.59 -22.48
C GLY A 48 13.12 -1.64 -21.00
N THR A 49 12.67 -0.53 -20.42
CA THR A 49 12.22 -0.45 -19.03
C THR A 49 10.74 -0.08 -18.93
N PRO A 50 10.01 -0.54 -17.90
CA PRO A 50 8.70 0.01 -17.59
C PRO A 50 8.79 1.52 -17.37
N GLN A 51 7.70 2.23 -17.71
CA GLN A 51 7.69 3.69 -17.57
C GLN A 51 8.03 4.11 -16.14
N SER A 52 8.80 5.20 -16.06
CA SER A 52 9.29 5.83 -14.84
C SER A 52 10.52 5.17 -14.22
N TYR A 53 11.02 4.03 -14.66
CA TYR A 53 12.19 3.37 -14.03
C TYR A 53 13.48 3.53 -14.84
N VAL A 54 14.63 3.62 -14.14
CA VAL A 54 15.94 3.94 -14.76
C VAL A 54 16.79 2.72 -15.12
N GLY A 55 16.61 1.59 -14.43
CA GLY A 55 17.28 0.33 -14.79
C GLY A 55 17.83 -0.43 -13.58
N GLU A 56 18.40 0.28 -12.62
CA GLU A 56 19.17 -0.32 -11.52
C GLU A 56 18.34 -0.61 -10.27
N GLU A 57 17.06 -0.25 -10.27
CA GLU A 57 16.18 -0.53 -9.15
C GLU A 57 16.11 -2.05 -8.90
N PRO A 58 16.23 -2.54 -7.65
CA PRO A 58 16.35 -3.98 -7.39
C PRO A 58 15.22 -4.84 -7.95
N ALA A 59 14.01 -4.29 -8.07
CA ALA A 59 12.89 -4.99 -8.67
C ALA A 59 12.92 -5.00 -10.20
N LEU A 60 13.37 -3.91 -10.84
CA LEU A 60 13.58 -3.87 -12.28
C LEU A 60 14.69 -4.82 -12.69
N MET A 61 15.81 -4.82 -11.97
CA MET A 61 16.91 -5.76 -12.21
C MET A 61 16.47 -7.22 -12.11
N ARG A 62 15.55 -7.55 -11.18
CA ARG A 62 14.94 -8.89 -11.14
C ARG A 62 14.08 -9.16 -12.36
N GLY A 63 13.23 -8.21 -12.76
CA GLY A 63 12.38 -8.31 -13.95
C GLY A 63 13.20 -8.55 -15.21
N LEU A 64 14.20 -7.72 -15.48
CA LEU A 64 15.09 -7.82 -16.65
C LEU A 64 15.76 -9.19 -16.76
N ARG A 65 16.31 -9.72 -15.66
CA ARG A 65 17.00 -11.03 -15.64
C ARG A 65 16.13 -12.21 -16.06
N VAL A 66 14.81 -12.09 -15.91
CA VAL A 66 13.84 -13.15 -16.22
C VAL A 66 12.86 -12.71 -17.30
N SER A 67 13.22 -11.69 -18.08
CA SER A 67 12.38 -11.14 -19.17
C SER A 67 10.95 -10.81 -18.74
N PHE A 68 10.81 -10.22 -17.54
CA PHE A 68 9.55 -9.84 -16.90
C PHE A 68 8.56 -10.99 -16.69
N ASP A 69 9.03 -12.24 -16.65
CA ASP A 69 8.19 -13.39 -16.33
C ASP A 69 7.70 -13.33 -14.87
N PRO A 70 6.39 -13.25 -14.61
CA PRO A 70 5.82 -13.08 -13.28
C PRO A 70 6.17 -14.24 -12.33
N TYR A 71 6.13 -15.48 -12.83
CA TYR A 71 6.41 -16.67 -12.02
C TYR A 71 7.85 -16.62 -11.50
N LEU A 72 8.81 -16.40 -12.39
CA LEU A 72 10.23 -16.37 -12.05
C LEU A 72 10.60 -15.16 -11.18
N GLN A 73 9.94 -14.00 -11.37
CA GLN A 73 10.14 -12.84 -10.51
C GLN A 73 9.71 -13.11 -9.06
N VAL A 74 8.52 -13.71 -8.87
CA VAL A 74 8.03 -14.10 -7.53
C VAL A 74 8.95 -15.16 -6.93
N TRP A 75 9.24 -16.24 -7.66
CA TRP A 75 10.12 -17.31 -7.19
C TRP A 75 11.49 -16.77 -6.76
N SER A 76 12.12 -15.93 -7.58
CA SER A 76 13.42 -15.33 -7.27
C SER A 76 13.38 -14.49 -6.00
N ARG A 77 12.30 -13.74 -5.78
CA ARG A 77 12.13 -12.92 -4.58
C ARG A 77 11.89 -13.77 -3.33
N LEU A 78 11.11 -14.84 -3.43
CA LEU A 78 10.91 -15.79 -2.33
C LEU A 78 12.22 -16.49 -1.97
N ARG A 79 13.00 -16.93 -2.97
CA ARG A 79 14.32 -17.54 -2.75
C ARG A 79 15.31 -16.57 -2.13
N GLN A 80 15.26 -15.29 -2.49
CA GLN A 80 16.08 -14.26 -1.86
C GLN A 80 15.74 -14.10 -0.37
N TYR A 81 14.47 -14.18 0.02
CA TYR A 81 14.10 -14.16 1.44
C TYR A 81 14.68 -15.36 2.17
N GLU A 82 14.58 -16.56 1.59
CA GLU A 82 15.09 -17.79 2.17
C GLU A 82 16.61 -17.75 2.40
N ILE A 83 17.38 -17.26 1.40
CA ILE A 83 18.83 -17.07 1.51
C ILE A 83 19.19 -16.11 2.66
N LEU A 84 18.36 -15.10 2.90
CA LEU A 84 18.53 -14.16 4.01
C LEU A 84 18.05 -14.73 5.36
N GLY A 85 17.63 -16.00 5.42
CA GLY A 85 17.13 -16.68 6.61
C GLY A 85 15.65 -16.44 6.93
N TYR A 86 14.88 -15.91 5.97
CA TYR A 86 13.45 -15.64 6.11
C TYR A 86 12.62 -16.62 5.29
N TYR A 87 11.64 -17.25 5.93
CA TYR A 87 10.72 -18.20 5.28
C TYR A 87 9.32 -17.57 5.21
N PRO A 88 9.02 -16.75 4.19
CA PRO A 88 7.79 -15.98 4.13
C PRO A 88 6.59 -16.87 3.84
N SER A 89 5.60 -16.89 4.75
CA SER A 89 4.32 -17.59 4.55
C SER A 89 3.18 -16.67 4.14
N LYS A 90 3.35 -15.35 4.32
CA LYS A 90 2.35 -14.32 3.99
C LYS A 90 2.98 -13.27 3.10
N ILE A 91 2.44 -13.11 1.90
CA ILE A 91 2.97 -12.24 0.85
C ILE A 91 1.98 -11.12 0.55
N GLU A 92 2.51 -9.89 0.49
CA GLU A 92 1.85 -8.79 -0.20
C GLU A 92 2.46 -8.69 -1.60
N LEU A 93 1.70 -9.07 -2.62
CA LEU A 93 2.11 -8.96 -4.01
C LEU A 93 1.91 -7.52 -4.48
N ILE A 94 2.92 -6.93 -5.12
CA ILE A 94 2.87 -5.53 -5.59
C ILE A 94 3.22 -5.51 -7.08
N ILE A 95 2.25 -5.11 -7.89
CA ILE A 95 2.41 -4.96 -9.35
C ILE A 95 2.83 -3.52 -9.63
N MET A 96 4.08 -3.36 -10.10
CA MET A 96 4.68 -2.06 -10.39
C MET A 96 4.67 -1.73 -11.88
N GLY A 97 4.64 -0.43 -12.19
CA GLY A 97 4.72 0.09 -13.56
C GLY A 97 3.65 1.13 -13.92
N GLY A 98 2.60 1.27 -13.09
CA GLY A 98 1.54 2.28 -13.24
C GLY A 98 0.64 2.17 -14.48
N THR A 99 0.95 1.24 -15.41
CA THR A 99 0.27 1.03 -16.70
C THR A 99 -0.33 -0.36 -16.85
N PHE A 100 -0.29 -1.18 -15.80
CA PHE A 100 -0.75 -2.57 -15.85
C PHE A 100 -2.19 -2.71 -16.35
N LEU A 101 -3.10 -1.85 -15.86
CA LEU A 101 -4.50 -1.88 -16.27
C LEU A 101 -4.74 -1.42 -17.71
N ALA A 102 -3.75 -0.78 -18.34
CA ALA A 102 -3.79 -0.39 -19.75
C ALA A 102 -3.26 -1.48 -20.70
N MET A 103 -2.69 -2.57 -20.16
CA MET A 103 -2.25 -3.70 -20.97
C MET A 103 -3.44 -4.55 -21.40
N PRO A 104 -3.30 -5.41 -22.42
CA PRO A 104 -4.34 -6.38 -22.79
C PRO A 104 -4.82 -7.23 -21.60
N ILE A 105 -6.13 -7.48 -21.54
CA ILE A 105 -6.80 -8.15 -20.41
C ILE A 105 -6.24 -9.57 -20.18
N ASP A 106 -6.01 -10.31 -21.27
CA ASP A 106 -5.40 -11.64 -21.27
C ASP A 106 -3.98 -11.64 -20.65
N TYR A 107 -3.17 -10.62 -20.95
CA TYR A 107 -1.86 -10.45 -20.31
C TYR A 107 -2.00 -10.19 -18.82
N GLN A 108 -2.93 -9.32 -18.40
CA GLN A 108 -3.14 -9.00 -16.99
C GLN A 108 -3.53 -10.24 -16.19
N GLU A 109 -4.49 -11.01 -16.70
CA GLU A 109 -4.97 -12.24 -16.08
C GLU A 109 -3.87 -13.30 -15.97
N TRP A 110 -3.20 -13.59 -17.10
CA TRP A 110 -2.05 -14.50 -17.13
C TRP A 110 -0.95 -14.07 -16.14
N PHE A 111 -0.68 -12.77 -16.05
CA PHE A 111 0.39 -12.25 -15.21
C PHE A 111 0.12 -12.53 -13.72
N ILE A 112 -1.11 -12.30 -13.27
CA ILE A 112 -1.51 -12.56 -11.89
C ILE A 112 -1.59 -14.07 -11.63
N ALA A 113 -2.17 -14.86 -12.54
CA ALA A 113 -2.28 -16.31 -12.40
C ALA A 113 -0.88 -16.95 -12.19
N GLN A 114 0.10 -16.57 -13.01
CA GLN A 114 1.46 -17.07 -12.92
C GLN A 114 2.20 -16.59 -11.65
N ALA A 115 1.93 -15.36 -11.20
CA ALA A 115 2.49 -14.85 -9.95
C ALA A 115 1.96 -15.64 -8.73
N LEU A 116 0.67 -15.97 -8.72
CA LEU A 116 0.05 -16.82 -7.69
C LEU A 116 0.58 -18.25 -7.75
N GLU A 117 0.75 -18.82 -8.96
CA GLU A 117 1.31 -20.16 -9.12
C GLU A 117 2.73 -20.29 -8.59
N ALA A 118 3.57 -19.25 -8.73
CA ALA A 118 4.89 -19.25 -8.11
C ALA A 118 4.84 -19.33 -6.58
N MET A 119 3.79 -18.80 -5.95
CA MET A 119 3.57 -18.94 -4.51
C MET A 119 3.01 -20.33 -4.17
N ASN A 120 2.06 -20.82 -4.98
CA ASN A 120 1.43 -22.13 -4.79
C ASN A 120 2.43 -23.28 -4.86
N ARG A 121 3.42 -23.17 -5.75
CA ARG A 121 4.39 -24.22 -6.07
C ARG A 121 5.74 -24.06 -5.37
N TYR A 122 5.99 -22.94 -4.69
CA TYR A 122 7.28 -22.70 -4.03
C TYR A 122 7.67 -23.86 -3.09
N PRO A 123 8.91 -24.40 -3.15
CA PRO A 123 10.11 -23.85 -3.81
C PRO A 123 10.36 -24.33 -5.26
N ASP A 124 9.42 -25.00 -5.93
CA ASP A 124 9.60 -25.45 -7.31
C ASP A 124 9.79 -24.27 -8.28
N ARG A 125 10.90 -24.29 -9.03
CA ARG A 125 11.21 -23.27 -10.04
C ARG A 125 10.50 -23.55 -11.37
N SER A 126 10.02 -24.77 -11.57
CA SER A 126 9.39 -25.22 -12.82
C SER A 126 8.01 -24.58 -12.97
N LYS A 127 7.78 -23.93 -14.12
CA LYS A 127 6.49 -23.33 -14.44
C LYS A 127 5.43 -24.41 -14.68
N PRO A 128 4.14 -24.10 -14.53
CA PRO A 128 3.06 -24.99 -14.96
C PRO A 128 3.25 -25.42 -16.43
N GLY A 129 3.13 -26.71 -16.72
CA GLY A 129 3.23 -27.26 -18.07
C GLY A 129 1.96 -27.13 -18.93
N LYS A 130 0.89 -26.56 -18.36
CA LYS A 130 -0.41 -26.33 -19.00
C LYS A 130 -0.88 -24.92 -18.69
N TRP A 131 -1.84 -24.41 -19.47
CA TRP A 131 -2.54 -23.16 -19.16
C TRP A 131 -3.23 -23.25 -17.80
N ILE A 132 -3.21 -22.14 -17.07
CA ILE A 132 -3.78 -22.03 -15.72
C ILE A 132 -4.82 -20.91 -15.72
N TYR A 133 -6.06 -21.25 -15.38
CA TYR A 133 -7.09 -20.27 -15.10
C TYR A 133 -6.78 -19.52 -13.81
N LEU A 134 -7.07 -18.22 -13.78
CA LEU A 134 -6.78 -17.38 -12.64
C LEU A 134 -7.49 -17.87 -11.38
N GLU A 135 -8.76 -18.22 -11.48
CA GLU A 135 -9.59 -18.66 -10.35
C GLU A 135 -9.04 -19.94 -9.73
N ASP A 136 -8.53 -20.87 -10.56
CA ASP A 136 -7.87 -22.09 -10.08
C ASP A 136 -6.59 -21.76 -9.30
N ALA A 137 -5.80 -20.80 -9.78
CA ALA A 137 -4.60 -20.34 -9.07
C ALA A 137 -4.96 -19.64 -7.75
N GLN A 138 -6.03 -18.85 -7.74
CA GLN A 138 -6.56 -18.21 -6.52
C GLN A 138 -7.03 -19.26 -5.50
N LEU A 139 -7.86 -20.24 -5.93
CA LEU A 139 -8.38 -21.31 -5.07
C LEU A 139 -7.25 -22.13 -4.43
N ARG A 140 -6.22 -22.50 -5.21
CA ARG A 140 -5.02 -23.15 -4.65
C ARG A 140 -4.30 -22.26 -3.64
N ASN A 141 -4.23 -20.94 -3.89
CA ASN A 141 -3.51 -20.02 -3.03
C ASN A 141 -4.18 -19.79 -1.66
N GLU A 142 -5.50 -19.97 -1.55
CA GLU A 142 -6.20 -19.88 -0.26
C GLU A 142 -5.63 -20.83 0.79
N LYS A 143 -5.10 -21.98 0.35
CA LYS A 143 -4.55 -23.04 1.22
C LYS A 143 -3.04 -23.28 1.04
N ALA A 144 -2.36 -22.50 0.21
CA ALA A 144 -0.94 -22.65 -0.05
C ALA A 144 -0.06 -22.41 1.20
N ASN A 145 1.18 -22.91 1.16
CA ASN A 145 2.20 -22.64 2.19
C ASN A 145 2.68 -21.18 2.16
N VAL A 146 2.74 -20.60 0.95
CA VAL A 146 3.03 -19.19 0.71
C VAL A 146 1.75 -18.53 0.21
N ARG A 147 1.10 -17.75 1.07
CA ARG A 147 -0.23 -17.19 0.84
C ARG A 147 -0.16 -15.73 0.38
N CYS A 148 -0.86 -15.37 -0.67
CA CYS A 148 -1.07 -13.99 -1.10
C CYS A 148 -2.12 -13.33 -0.21
N VAL A 149 -1.69 -12.64 0.85
CA VAL A 149 -2.57 -12.02 1.83
C VAL A 149 -2.99 -10.60 1.43
N GLY A 150 -2.39 -10.06 0.37
CA GLY A 150 -2.78 -8.81 -0.25
C GLY A 150 -2.15 -8.67 -1.63
N LEU A 151 -2.87 -8.04 -2.55
CA LEU A 151 -2.42 -7.70 -3.88
C LEU A 151 -2.61 -6.19 -4.08
N THR A 152 -1.53 -5.52 -4.44
CA THR A 152 -1.46 -4.08 -4.72
C THR A 152 -1.25 -3.87 -6.21
N ILE A 153 -2.11 -3.07 -6.83
CA ILE A 153 -1.95 -2.64 -8.22
C ILE A 153 -1.68 -1.13 -8.25
N GLU A 154 -0.58 -0.73 -8.89
CA GLU A 154 -0.28 0.66 -9.20
C GLU A 154 -0.97 1.07 -10.51
N THR A 155 -1.70 2.18 -10.51
CA THR A 155 -2.42 2.68 -11.69
C THR A 155 -2.50 4.21 -11.71
N ARG A 156 -3.09 4.74 -12.77
CA ARG A 156 -3.46 6.15 -12.92
C ARG A 156 -4.92 6.35 -12.49
N PRO A 157 -5.30 7.54 -12.01
CA PRO A 157 -6.69 7.84 -11.66
C PRO A 157 -7.71 7.54 -12.79
N ASP A 158 -7.41 7.93 -14.02
CA ASP A 158 -8.27 7.67 -15.20
C ASP A 158 -8.42 6.16 -15.54
N TRP A 159 -7.60 5.30 -14.95
CA TRP A 159 -7.63 3.83 -15.05
C TRP A 159 -8.08 3.17 -13.73
N ALA A 160 -8.77 3.91 -12.87
CA ALA A 160 -9.33 3.42 -11.61
C ALA A 160 -10.85 3.66 -11.50
N MET A 161 -11.52 3.81 -12.64
CA MET A 161 -12.98 3.90 -12.76
C MET A 161 -13.66 2.53 -12.51
N GLU A 162 -15.00 2.49 -12.44
CA GLU A 162 -15.81 1.33 -12.03
C GLU A 162 -15.41 0.02 -12.72
N ARG A 163 -15.35 -0.01 -14.05
CA ARG A 163 -14.92 -1.20 -14.82
C ARG A 163 -13.53 -1.71 -14.43
N HIS A 164 -12.62 -0.79 -14.07
CA HIS A 164 -11.26 -1.13 -13.67
C HIS A 164 -11.24 -1.62 -12.22
N ALA A 165 -12.06 -1.04 -11.34
CA ALA A 165 -12.25 -1.53 -9.98
C ALA A 165 -12.80 -2.97 -9.99
N ASP A 166 -13.79 -3.26 -10.82
CA ASP A 166 -14.37 -4.59 -10.99
C ASP A 166 -13.34 -5.61 -11.49
N TRP A 167 -12.54 -5.21 -12.48
CA TRP A 167 -11.46 -6.04 -13.00
C TRP A 167 -10.38 -6.29 -11.93
N MET A 168 -10.00 -5.28 -11.15
CA MET A 168 -9.05 -5.44 -10.05
C MET A 168 -9.58 -6.36 -8.94
N LEU A 169 -10.89 -6.31 -8.63
CA LEU A 169 -11.55 -7.22 -7.70
C LEU A 169 -11.47 -8.67 -8.21
N TYR A 170 -11.74 -8.89 -9.51
CA TYR A 170 -11.59 -10.19 -10.17
C TYR A 170 -10.16 -10.73 -10.06
N LEU A 171 -9.14 -9.88 -10.28
CA LEU A 171 -7.74 -10.24 -10.09
C LEU A 171 -7.35 -10.57 -8.64
N GLY A 172 -8.20 -10.22 -7.66
CA GLY A 172 -7.98 -10.45 -6.23
C GLY A 172 -7.22 -9.31 -5.53
N ALA A 173 -7.22 -8.11 -6.12
CA ALA A 173 -6.57 -6.94 -5.53
C ALA A 173 -7.27 -6.50 -4.23
N THR A 174 -6.50 -5.95 -3.31
CA THR A 174 -7.02 -5.38 -2.04
C THR A 174 -6.55 -3.95 -1.79
N ARG A 175 -5.50 -3.51 -2.49
CA ARG A 175 -5.00 -2.13 -2.45
C ARG A 175 -4.78 -1.61 -3.85
N VAL A 176 -5.14 -0.36 -4.07
CA VAL A 176 -4.84 0.36 -5.30
C VAL A 176 -3.99 1.57 -4.96
N GLU A 177 -2.92 1.77 -5.72
CA GLU A 177 -2.12 2.97 -5.61
C GLU A 177 -2.30 3.82 -6.85
N ILE A 178 -2.82 5.03 -6.63
CA ILE A 178 -3.07 5.97 -7.71
C ILE A 178 -2.00 7.05 -7.76
N GLY A 179 -1.44 7.21 -8.96
CA GLY A 179 -0.47 8.24 -9.27
C GLY A 179 -1.09 9.63 -9.41
N VAL A 180 -1.55 10.22 -8.30
CA VAL A 180 -2.16 11.57 -8.20
C VAL A 180 -1.16 12.66 -8.56
N GLN A 181 0.03 12.60 -7.96
CA GLN A 181 1.14 13.54 -8.09
C GLN A 181 0.86 14.92 -7.50
N SER A 182 -0.19 15.59 -7.96
CA SER A 182 -0.64 16.91 -7.50
C SER A 182 -2.17 16.96 -7.50
N ILE A 183 -2.75 17.82 -6.66
CA ILE A 183 -4.19 18.12 -6.66
C ILE A 183 -4.53 19.42 -7.38
N TYR A 184 -3.60 19.93 -8.22
CA TYR A 184 -3.81 21.15 -8.99
C TYR A 184 -3.72 20.88 -10.49
N ASP A 185 -4.80 21.16 -11.22
CA ASP A 185 -4.87 20.89 -12.66
C ASP A 185 -3.83 21.68 -13.47
N ASP A 186 -3.49 22.91 -13.06
CA ASP A 186 -2.44 23.69 -13.72
C ASP A 186 -1.07 22.99 -13.64
N VAL A 187 -0.74 22.38 -12.50
CA VAL A 187 0.48 21.58 -12.31
C VAL A 187 0.40 20.30 -13.15
N LEU A 188 -0.72 19.57 -13.10
CA LEU A 188 -0.90 18.32 -13.86
C LEU A 188 -0.78 18.54 -15.38
N ILE A 189 -1.39 19.59 -15.91
CA ILE A 189 -1.31 19.97 -17.32
C ILE A 189 0.14 20.33 -17.69
N ARG A 190 0.80 21.16 -16.86
CA ARG A 190 2.19 21.58 -17.10
C ARG A 190 3.15 20.39 -17.19
N VAL A 191 2.94 19.35 -16.38
CA VAL A 191 3.76 18.15 -16.38
C VAL A 191 3.34 17.09 -17.40
N ARG A 192 2.34 17.41 -18.25
CA ARG A 192 1.73 16.52 -19.25
C ARG A 192 1.19 15.24 -18.62
N ARG A 193 0.51 15.37 -17.48
CA ARG A 193 -0.19 14.26 -16.86
C ARG A 193 -1.51 14.04 -17.59
N GLY A 194 -1.84 12.79 -17.92
CA GLY A 194 -3.05 12.48 -18.69
C GLY A 194 -4.34 12.34 -17.88
N HIS A 195 -4.45 12.98 -16.72
CA HIS A 195 -5.68 13.00 -15.91
C HIS A 195 -5.78 14.35 -15.17
N THR A 196 -6.98 14.68 -14.72
CA THR A 196 -7.33 15.86 -13.92
C THR A 196 -7.64 15.48 -12.47
N VAL A 197 -7.73 16.47 -11.60
CA VAL A 197 -8.12 16.29 -10.20
C VAL A 197 -9.48 15.59 -10.08
N LYS A 198 -10.40 15.84 -11.02
CA LYS A 198 -11.71 15.19 -11.07
C LYS A 198 -11.61 13.67 -11.13
N GLU A 199 -10.73 13.12 -12.00
CA GLU A 199 -10.54 11.66 -12.06
C GLU A 199 -9.92 11.11 -10.78
N THR A 200 -9.10 11.89 -10.07
CA THR A 200 -8.55 11.49 -8.75
C THR A 200 -9.66 11.36 -7.71
N ILE A 201 -10.54 12.35 -7.61
CA ILE A 201 -11.65 12.34 -6.66
C ILE A 201 -12.60 11.17 -6.95
N GLU A 202 -12.97 11.01 -8.22
CA GLU A 202 -13.91 9.96 -8.63
C GLU A 202 -13.32 8.56 -8.45
N ALA A 203 -12.05 8.35 -8.84
CA ALA A 203 -11.35 7.09 -8.59
C ALA A 203 -11.33 6.75 -7.10
N THR A 204 -11.06 7.72 -6.23
CA THR A 204 -11.01 7.48 -4.78
C THR A 204 -12.35 7.06 -4.22
N ARG A 205 -13.44 7.71 -4.64
CA ARG A 205 -14.81 7.32 -4.28
C ARG A 205 -15.10 5.88 -4.69
N ILE A 206 -14.92 5.56 -5.97
CA ILE A 206 -15.17 4.22 -6.54
C ILE A 206 -14.36 3.16 -5.78
N LEU A 207 -13.07 3.42 -5.57
CA LEU A 207 -12.18 2.49 -4.90
C LEU A 207 -12.57 2.26 -3.44
N LYS A 208 -12.92 3.32 -2.71
CA LYS A 208 -13.38 3.20 -1.32
C LYS A 208 -14.70 2.44 -1.22
N ASP A 209 -15.68 2.79 -2.05
CA ASP A 209 -16.98 2.11 -2.09
C ASP A 209 -16.83 0.64 -2.51
N SER A 210 -15.86 0.30 -3.34
CA SER A 210 -15.54 -1.09 -3.71
C SER A 210 -14.75 -1.85 -2.63
N GLY A 211 -14.42 -1.20 -1.51
CA GLY A 211 -13.72 -1.82 -0.38
C GLY A 211 -12.19 -1.76 -0.43
N PHE A 212 -11.59 -1.16 -1.47
CA PHE A 212 -10.14 -1.10 -1.60
C PHE A 212 -9.49 -0.19 -0.56
N LYS A 213 -8.26 -0.53 -0.16
CA LYS A 213 -7.32 0.42 0.43
C LYS A 213 -6.80 1.35 -0.67
N VAL A 214 -6.77 2.65 -0.41
CA VAL A 214 -6.35 3.67 -1.40
C VAL A 214 -5.03 4.31 -0.99
N THR A 215 -4.04 4.27 -1.88
CA THR A 215 -2.76 4.96 -1.71
C THR A 215 -2.64 6.11 -2.68
N TYR A 216 -2.30 7.29 -2.19
CA TYR A 216 -1.87 8.39 -3.05
C TYR A 216 -0.36 8.40 -3.17
N HIS A 217 0.10 8.51 -4.41
CA HIS A 217 1.46 8.88 -4.72
C HIS A 217 1.50 10.37 -5.04
N ILE A 218 2.11 11.17 -4.17
CA ILE A 218 2.24 12.63 -4.32
C ILE A 218 3.69 13.02 -4.59
N MET A 219 3.88 14.08 -5.37
CA MET A 219 5.19 14.58 -5.77
C MET A 219 5.35 16.06 -5.47
N PRO A 220 5.92 16.43 -4.31
CA PRO A 220 6.34 17.81 -4.05
C PRO A 220 7.41 18.28 -5.04
N GLY A 221 7.40 19.56 -5.37
CA GLY A 221 8.40 20.22 -6.22
C GLY A 221 8.20 19.99 -7.71
N LEU A 222 7.00 19.61 -8.16
CA LEU A 222 6.70 19.56 -9.59
C LEU A 222 6.76 20.97 -10.21
N PRO A 223 7.14 21.11 -11.50
CA PRO A 223 7.10 22.40 -12.18
C PRO A 223 5.73 23.08 -12.07
N GLY A 224 5.71 24.34 -11.66
CA GLY A 224 4.48 25.11 -11.42
C GLY A 224 3.99 25.07 -9.97
N SER A 225 4.58 24.24 -9.11
CA SER A 225 4.37 24.24 -7.66
C SER A 225 5.51 24.94 -6.92
N ASP A 226 5.30 25.18 -5.63
CA ASP A 226 6.26 25.73 -4.67
C ASP A 226 6.02 25.11 -3.28
N PRO A 227 6.90 25.34 -2.28
CA PRO A 227 6.78 24.71 -0.98
C PRO A 227 5.45 25.00 -0.26
N ASP A 228 4.89 26.21 -0.43
CA ASP A 228 3.64 26.59 0.23
C ASP A 228 2.45 25.86 -0.43
N ARG A 229 2.40 25.81 -1.77
CA ARG A 229 1.40 25.04 -2.52
C ARG A 229 1.47 23.54 -2.21
N ASP A 230 2.67 22.99 -2.07
CA ASP A 230 2.88 21.58 -1.75
C ASP A 230 2.44 21.25 -0.32
N LEU A 231 2.66 22.16 0.63
CA LEU A 231 2.17 22.01 2.00
C LEU A 231 0.64 22.10 2.05
N GLU A 232 0.04 23.09 1.37
CA GLU A 232 -1.41 23.26 1.30
C GLU A 232 -2.06 22.05 0.62
N MET A 233 -1.42 21.45 -0.39
CA MET A 233 -1.90 20.21 -1.00
C MET A 233 -2.06 19.09 0.03
N VAL A 234 -1.10 18.90 0.94
CA VAL A 234 -1.21 17.84 1.96
C VAL A 234 -2.30 18.15 2.97
N LYS A 235 -2.45 19.42 3.34
CA LYS A 235 -3.53 19.87 4.22
C LYS A 235 -4.90 19.62 3.57
N GLU A 236 -5.10 20.06 2.34
CA GLU A 236 -6.32 19.85 1.55
C GLU A 236 -6.65 18.36 1.37
N ILE A 237 -5.65 17.51 1.07
CA ILE A 237 -5.84 16.05 0.94
C ILE A 237 -6.46 15.41 2.20
N PHE A 238 -6.25 15.98 3.38
CA PHE A 238 -6.76 15.43 4.64
C PHE A 238 -7.93 16.23 5.24
N GLU A 239 -8.06 17.51 4.92
CA GLU A 239 -9.20 18.33 5.35
C GLU A 239 -10.42 18.12 4.44
N ASN A 240 -10.24 17.99 3.13
CA ASN A 240 -11.32 17.79 2.18
C ASN A 240 -11.75 16.29 2.09
N PRO A 241 -13.04 15.97 2.30
CA PRO A 241 -13.53 14.59 2.26
C PRO A 241 -13.40 13.90 0.90
N ASP A 242 -13.25 14.64 -0.20
CA ASP A 242 -13.11 14.07 -1.55
C ASP A 242 -11.85 13.20 -1.72
N TYR A 243 -10.84 13.39 -0.86
CA TYR A 243 -9.58 12.67 -0.89
C TYR A 243 -9.45 11.67 0.27
N ARG A 244 -8.80 12.09 1.37
CA ARG A 244 -8.53 11.31 2.59
C ARG A 244 -8.02 9.88 2.32
N PRO A 245 -6.91 9.69 1.57
CA PRO A 245 -6.37 8.35 1.28
C PRO A 245 -5.91 7.64 2.56
N ASP A 246 -5.86 6.30 2.53
CA ASP A 246 -5.39 5.51 3.67
C ASP A 246 -3.85 5.47 3.75
N TYR A 247 -3.19 5.62 2.61
CA TYR A 247 -1.75 5.50 2.47
C TYR A 247 -1.16 6.66 1.66
N LEU A 248 0.06 7.05 1.99
CA LEU A 248 0.86 8.00 1.20
C LEU A 248 2.20 7.41 0.76
N LYS A 249 2.58 7.71 -0.48
CA LYS A 249 3.97 7.69 -0.98
C LYS A 249 4.33 9.12 -1.36
N ILE A 250 5.29 9.71 -0.64
CA ILE A 250 5.72 11.10 -0.83
C ILE A 250 7.07 11.07 -1.54
N TYR A 251 7.12 11.41 -2.83
CA TYR A 251 8.35 11.41 -3.63
C TYR A 251 8.67 12.82 -4.11
N PRO A 252 9.61 13.53 -3.45
CA PRO A 252 10.13 14.78 -4.00
C PRO A 252 10.56 14.61 -5.45
N THR A 253 10.27 15.61 -6.27
CA THR A 253 10.57 15.57 -7.70
C THR A 253 12.07 15.51 -7.93
N LEU A 254 12.50 14.57 -8.76
CA LEU A 254 13.90 14.34 -9.12
C LEU A 254 14.13 14.68 -10.58
N VAL A 255 15.28 15.30 -10.87
CA VAL A 255 15.76 15.53 -12.22
C VAL A 255 16.62 14.35 -12.63
N ILE A 256 16.19 13.63 -13.66
CA ILE A 256 16.85 12.42 -14.17
C ILE A 256 17.18 12.63 -15.64
N LYS A 257 18.40 12.25 -16.04
CA LYS A 257 18.87 12.38 -17.43
C LYS A 257 17.94 11.69 -18.42
N GLY A 258 17.76 12.29 -19.60
CA GLY A 258 16.87 11.77 -20.65
C GLY A 258 15.37 12.05 -20.44
N THR A 259 15.03 12.93 -19.48
CA THR A 259 13.67 13.44 -19.29
C THR A 259 13.53 14.86 -19.84
N THR A 260 12.30 15.28 -20.15
CA THR A 260 12.05 16.69 -20.51
C THR A 260 12.36 17.62 -19.34
N LEU A 261 12.13 17.16 -18.10
CA LEU A 261 12.46 17.90 -16.88
C LEU A 261 13.97 18.19 -16.76
N TYR A 262 14.83 17.26 -17.19
CA TYR A 262 16.28 17.48 -17.26
C TYR A 262 16.66 18.60 -18.21
N GLU A 263 16.05 18.67 -19.39
CA GLU A 263 16.30 19.77 -20.33
C GLU A 263 15.82 21.11 -19.78
N TRP A 264 14.70 21.14 -19.05
CA TRP A 264 14.22 22.35 -18.39
C TRP A 264 15.18 22.82 -17.29
N TRP A 265 15.69 21.88 -16.49
CA TRP A 265 16.69 22.17 -15.48
C TRP A 265 17.98 22.72 -16.09
N ARG A 266 18.50 22.10 -17.16
CA ARG A 266 19.70 22.58 -17.87
C ARG A 266 19.55 23.99 -18.45
N LYS A 267 18.34 24.35 -18.88
CA LYS A 267 18.01 25.69 -19.42
C LYS A 267 17.68 26.71 -18.33
N GLY A 268 17.73 26.35 -17.04
CA GLY A 268 17.36 27.24 -15.94
C GLY A 268 15.85 27.48 -15.80
N ILE A 269 15.01 26.75 -16.53
CA ILE A 269 13.54 26.88 -16.51
C ILE A 269 12.94 26.22 -15.26
N TYR A 270 13.64 25.24 -14.68
CA TYR A 270 13.19 24.49 -13.50
C TYR A 270 14.31 24.33 -12.49
N LYS A 271 13.99 24.55 -11.21
CA LYS A 271 14.87 24.33 -10.07
C LYS A 271 14.18 23.35 -9.11
N PRO A 272 14.71 22.11 -8.92
CA PRO A 272 14.16 21.19 -7.94
C PRO A 272 14.54 21.60 -6.52
N TYR A 273 13.83 21.06 -5.53
CA TYR A 273 14.23 21.18 -4.13
C TYR A 273 15.56 20.48 -3.86
N ASN A 274 16.37 21.06 -2.99
CA ASN A 274 17.51 20.37 -2.40
C ASN A 274 17.08 19.48 -1.21
N ASP A 275 18.03 18.74 -0.64
CA ASP A 275 17.76 17.84 0.49
C ASP A 275 17.18 18.57 1.71
N GLU A 276 17.71 19.74 2.08
CA GLU A 276 17.24 20.50 3.25
C GLU A 276 15.85 21.08 3.05
N GLU A 277 15.57 21.65 1.87
CA GLU A 277 14.24 22.13 1.47
C GLU A 277 13.21 21.00 1.56
N ALA A 278 13.53 19.82 1.01
CA ALA A 278 12.66 18.65 1.09
C ALA A 278 12.46 18.14 2.52
N ILE A 279 13.52 18.08 3.34
CA ILE A 279 13.41 17.67 4.75
C ILE A 279 12.50 18.64 5.52
N ASN A 280 12.70 19.95 5.34
CA ASN A 280 11.92 20.97 6.02
C ASN A 280 10.45 20.92 5.59
N LEU A 281 10.17 20.92 4.29
CA LEU A 281 8.81 20.87 3.75
C LEU A 281 8.07 19.61 4.21
N ILE A 282 8.68 18.42 4.02
CA ILE A 282 8.02 17.17 4.37
C ILE A 282 7.82 17.09 5.89
N SER A 283 8.75 17.59 6.72
CA SER A 283 8.52 17.62 8.17
C SER A 283 7.28 18.45 8.56
N GLU A 284 6.99 19.55 7.86
CA GLU A 284 5.77 20.34 8.08
C GLU A 284 4.51 19.59 7.61
N MET A 285 4.58 18.86 6.48
CA MET A 285 3.48 18.03 5.99
C MET A 285 2.98 17.03 7.05
N TYR A 286 3.88 16.50 7.90
CA TYR A 286 3.53 15.54 8.96
C TYR A 286 2.58 16.11 10.02
N ARG A 287 2.42 17.43 10.15
CA ARG A 287 1.42 18.04 11.05
C ARG A 287 0.00 17.66 10.67
N TYR A 288 -0.25 17.51 9.37
CA TYR A 288 -1.58 17.30 8.81
C TYR A 288 -1.91 15.82 8.58
N ILE A 289 -0.93 14.92 8.66
CA ILE A 289 -1.12 13.48 8.40
C ILE A 289 -1.86 12.83 9.59
N PRO A 290 -3.12 12.37 9.40
CA PRO A 290 -3.92 11.85 10.50
C PRO A 290 -3.47 10.46 10.98
N LYS A 291 -4.00 10.06 12.14
CA LYS A 291 -3.70 8.75 12.77
C LYS A 291 -4.07 7.53 11.93
N TYR A 292 -5.06 7.66 11.03
CA TYR A 292 -5.52 6.57 10.15
C TYR A 292 -4.64 6.38 8.91
N VAL A 293 -3.69 7.28 8.65
CA VAL A 293 -2.87 7.24 7.44
C VAL A 293 -1.57 6.50 7.69
N ARG A 294 -1.12 5.72 6.71
CA ARG A 294 0.21 5.12 6.71
C ARG A 294 1.09 5.74 5.64
N VAL A 295 2.21 6.34 6.04
CA VAL A 295 3.21 6.82 5.09
C VAL A 295 4.12 5.64 4.73
N ILE A 296 3.96 5.10 3.52
CA ILE A 296 4.72 3.95 3.02
C ILE A 296 6.17 4.34 2.81
N ARG A 297 6.42 5.47 2.12
CA ARG A 297 7.76 5.96 1.74
C ARG A 297 7.79 7.49 1.66
N VAL A 298 8.96 8.04 1.92
CA VAL A 298 9.29 9.48 1.84
C VAL A 298 10.34 9.75 0.75
N GLN A 299 10.68 8.74 -0.04
CA GLN A 299 11.56 8.86 -1.20
C GLN A 299 11.37 7.67 -2.14
N ARG A 300 11.79 7.85 -3.39
CA ARG A 300 11.83 6.81 -4.41
C ARG A 300 13.12 6.00 -4.32
N ASP A 301 13.07 4.73 -4.75
CA ASP A 301 14.26 3.87 -4.86
C ASP A 301 15.02 4.20 -6.17
N VAL A 302 15.53 5.43 -6.34
CA VAL A 302 16.40 5.81 -7.47
C VAL A 302 17.84 5.92 -6.97
N PRO A 303 18.84 5.29 -7.62
CA PRO A 303 20.24 5.44 -7.21
C PRO A 303 20.68 6.91 -7.28
N ALA A 304 21.42 7.37 -6.26
CA ALA A 304 21.83 8.78 -6.17
C ALA A 304 22.67 9.25 -7.38
N LYS A 305 23.41 8.34 -8.03
CA LYS A 305 24.20 8.63 -9.24
C LYS A 305 23.34 8.95 -10.47
N ASP A 306 22.09 8.48 -10.50
CA ASP A 306 21.15 8.73 -11.60
C ASP A 306 20.32 10.01 -11.36
N ILE A 307 20.50 10.64 -10.20
CA ILE A 307 19.85 11.90 -9.82
C ILE A 307 20.79 13.05 -10.18
N GLU A 308 20.44 13.79 -11.21
CA GLU A 308 21.21 14.96 -11.66
C GLU A 308 21.00 16.12 -10.67
N ALA A 309 19.74 16.39 -10.31
CA ALA A 309 19.35 17.39 -9.31
C ALA A 309 18.07 16.96 -8.55
N GLY A 310 17.87 17.51 -7.35
CA GLY A 310 16.84 17.06 -6.40
C GLY A 310 17.45 16.42 -5.15
N PRO A 311 16.62 15.99 -4.17
CA PRO A 311 17.12 15.33 -2.96
C PRO A 311 17.84 14.01 -3.28
N LYS A 312 19.06 13.83 -2.76
CA LYS A 312 19.93 12.67 -3.03
C LYS A 312 20.13 11.77 -1.81
N TYR A 313 19.73 12.21 -0.61
CA TYR A 313 19.95 11.41 0.60
C TYR A 313 19.16 10.08 0.58
N GLY A 314 19.88 8.99 0.87
CA GLY A 314 19.32 7.63 0.91
C GLY A 314 18.44 7.31 2.12
N ASN A 315 18.40 8.20 3.12
CA ASN A 315 17.72 8.03 4.40
C ASN A 315 16.78 9.19 4.74
N LEU A 316 16.17 9.83 3.74
CA LEU A 316 15.32 11.01 3.88
C LEU A 316 14.20 10.84 4.92
N ARG A 317 13.59 9.65 4.99
CA ARG A 317 12.58 9.30 6.02
C ARG A 317 13.10 9.52 7.44
N GLU A 318 14.33 9.11 7.73
CA GLU A 318 14.91 9.23 9.07
C GLU A 318 15.23 10.68 9.41
N LEU A 319 15.72 11.44 8.43
CA LEU A 319 16.02 12.85 8.57
C LEU A 319 14.76 13.68 8.79
N VAL A 320 13.69 13.41 8.04
CA VAL A 320 12.37 14.03 8.24
C VAL A 320 11.83 13.72 9.64
N GLU A 321 11.87 12.46 10.09
CA GLU A 321 11.41 12.11 11.43
C GLU A 321 12.21 12.82 12.52
N LYS A 322 13.53 12.91 12.37
CA LYS A 322 14.38 13.68 13.29
C LYS A 322 13.98 15.15 13.28
N LYS A 323 13.75 15.74 12.11
CA LYS A 323 13.34 17.14 11.98
C LYS A 323 11.97 17.41 12.61
N CYS A 324 11.02 16.49 12.48
CA CYS A 324 9.75 16.57 13.20
C CYS A 324 9.96 16.63 14.71
N MET A 325 10.84 15.77 15.27
CA MET A 325 11.15 15.78 16.71
C MET A 325 11.81 17.09 17.15
N GLU A 326 12.77 17.61 16.37
CA GLU A 326 13.41 18.91 16.63
C GLU A 326 12.41 20.07 16.64
N LYS A 327 11.37 20.00 15.79
CA LYS A 327 10.29 21.00 15.69
C LYS A 327 9.14 20.79 16.68
N GLY A 328 9.19 19.76 17.52
CA GLY A 328 8.08 19.39 18.41
C GLY A 328 6.82 18.85 17.68
N ILE A 329 6.95 18.42 16.43
CA ILE A 329 5.86 17.85 15.64
C ILE A 329 5.61 16.40 16.06
N THR A 330 4.40 16.12 16.52
CA THR A 330 3.99 14.75 16.86
C THR A 330 3.68 13.95 15.59
N ILE A 331 4.39 12.83 15.40
CA ILE A 331 4.20 11.96 14.24
C ILE A 331 3.07 10.95 14.53
N ASN A 332 1.91 11.16 13.91
CA ASN A 332 0.70 10.38 14.16
C ASN A 332 0.45 9.23 13.17
N GLU A 333 1.17 9.17 12.05
CA GLU A 333 0.91 8.16 11.03
C GLU A 333 1.23 6.72 11.50
N ILE A 334 0.50 5.75 10.95
CA ILE A 334 0.49 4.33 11.35
C ILE A 334 1.89 3.71 11.39
N ARG A 335 2.71 3.91 10.35
CA ARG A 335 4.02 3.26 10.24
C ARG A 335 4.96 3.72 11.34
N PHE A 336 4.86 4.95 11.80
CA PHE A 336 5.69 5.46 12.87
C PHE A 336 5.32 4.78 14.18
N ARG A 337 4.02 4.66 14.46
CA ARG A 337 3.45 4.17 15.72
C ARG A 337 3.38 2.66 15.84
N GLU A 338 3.49 1.92 14.73
CA GLU A 338 3.37 0.45 14.75
C GLU A 338 4.35 -0.19 15.74
N VAL A 339 3.83 -1.08 16.58
CA VAL A 339 4.53 -1.72 17.70
C VAL A 339 5.83 -2.42 17.29
N GLY A 340 5.87 -3.07 16.12
CA GLY A 340 7.08 -3.73 15.62
C GLY A 340 8.23 -2.74 15.40
N ARG A 341 7.91 -1.54 14.90
CA ARG A 341 8.88 -0.46 14.69
C ARG A 341 9.26 0.22 16.00
N GLN A 342 8.29 0.49 16.87
CA GLN A 342 8.52 1.08 18.19
C GLN A 342 9.47 0.22 19.04
N LEU A 343 9.28 -1.10 19.02
CA LEU A 343 10.16 -2.04 19.68
C LEU A 343 11.57 -2.10 19.04
N TRP A 344 11.65 -2.13 17.72
CA TRP A 344 12.93 -2.31 17.02
C TRP A 344 13.81 -1.05 17.06
N LYS A 345 13.23 0.12 16.72
CA LYS A 345 13.95 1.39 16.60
C LYS A 345 14.08 2.12 17.95
N TYR A 346 13.00 2.16 18.74
CA TYR A 346 12.94 2.98 19.96
C TYR A 346 12.97 2.17 21.26
N ARG A 347 12.96 0.83 21.19
CA ARG A 347 12.93 -0.06 22.36
C ARG A 347 11.73 0.17 23.28
N ARG A 348 10.62 0.66 22.72
CA ARG A 348 9.37 0.92 23.44
C ARG A 348 8.40 -0.25 23.26
N LEU A 349 7.73 -0.62 24.33
CA LEU A 349 6.65 -1.61 24.34
C LEU A 349 5.33 -0.92 24.73
N PRO A 350 4.18 -1.39 24.22
CA PRO A 350 2.89 -0.90 24.68
C PRO A 350 2.66 -1.30 26.14
N ASP A 351 2.08 -0.39 26.92
CA ASP A 351 1.63 -0.62 28.29
C ASP A 351 0.20 -1.21 28.26
N PRO A 352 0.02 -2.45 28.77
CA PRO A 352 -1.29 -3.09 28.81
C PRO A 352 -2.36 -2.32 29.58
N ARG A 353 -2.00 -1.44 30.53
CA ARG A 353 -2.94 -0.64 31.34
C ARG A 353 -3.63 0.45 30.53
N TYR A 354 -2.96 0.93 29.48
CA TYR A 354 -3.48 2.01 28.62
C TYR A 354 -3.88 1.53 27.23
N THR A 355 -3.71 0.22 26.97
CA THR A 355 -4.08 -0.42 25.71
C THR A 355 -5.58 -0.61 25.62
N ARG A 356 -6.22 0.02 24.64
CA ARG A 356 -7.67 -0.05 24.41
C ARG A 356 -8.01 0.03 22.92
N ILE A 357 -9.25 -0.29 22.56
CA ILE A 357 -9.78 0.03 21.24
C ILE A 357 -10.18 1.50 21.25
N THR A 358 -9.62 2.28 20.32
CA THR A 358 -10.02 3.65 20.02
C THR A 358 -10.75 3.69 18.68
N ARG A 359 -11.54 4.73 18.47
CA ARG A 359 -12.35 4.96 17.26
C ARG A 359 -12.08 6.37 16.74
N LEU A 360 -11.92 6.49 15.43
CA LEU A 360 -11.86 7.76 14.72
C LEU A 360 -12.80 7.69 13.52
N THR A 361 -13.88 8.48 13.60
CA THR A 361 -14.87 8.63 12.53
C THR A 361 -14.52 9.81 11.65
N TYR A 362 -14.59 9.66 10.34
CA TYR A 362 -14.43 10.75 9.39
C TYR A 362 -15.20 10.49 8.10
N GLU A 363 -15.76 11.54 7.51
CA GLU A 363 -16.36 11.46 6.18
C GLU A 363 -15.26 11.26 5.13
N ALA A 364 -15.49 10.43 4.12
CA ALA A 364 -14.66 10.44 2.94
C ALA A 364 -15.41 9.94 1.72
N SER A 365 -15.35 10.72 0.64
CA SER A 365 -15.94 10.42 -0.66
C SER A 365 -17.41 10.02 -0.51
N HIS A 366 -18.19 10.91 0.12
CA HIS A 366 -19.64 10.75 0.41
C HIS A 366 -20.03 9.54 1.27
N GLY A 367 -19.06 8.82 1.84
CA GLY A 367 -19.29 7.74 2.80
C GLY A 367 -18.67 8.07 4.15
N ILE A 368 -18.86 7.18 5.13
CA ILE A 368 -18.31 7.33 6.48
C ILE A 368 -17.24 6.27 6.68
N GLU A 369 -16.05 6.69 7.10
CA GLU A 369 -14.96 5.82 7.49
C GLU A 369 -14.87 5.75 9.03
N GLU A 370 -14.82 4.52 9.52
CA GLU A 370 -14.66 4.16 10.91
C GLU A 370 -13.32 3.47 11.10
N PHE A 371 -12.35 4.21 11.65
CA PHE A 371 -11.02 3.69 11.94
C PHE A 371 -10.94 3.22 13.40
N LEU A 372 -11.00 1.90 13.58
CA LEU A 372 -10.85 1.26 14.88
C LEU A 372 -9.39 0.88 15.09
N ALA A 373 -8.79 1.26 16.21
CA ALA A 373 -7.39 0.96 16.51
C ALA A 373 -7.22 0.37 17.90
N VAL A 374 -6.47 -0.72 18.01
CA VAL A 374 -5.93 -1.16 19.30
C VAL A 374 -4.63 -0.40 19.51
N GLU A 375 -4.59 0.50 20.48
CA GLU A 375 -3.41 1.32 20.75
C GLU A 375 -3.20 1.58 22.24
N ASP A 376 -1.93 1.74 22.62
CA ASP A 376 -1.54 2.38 23.87
C ASP A 376 -1.68 3.89 23.69
N THR A 377 -2.69 4.46 24.35
CA THR A 377 -3.06 5.87 24.20
C THR A 377 -2.07 6.83 24.86
N VAL A 378 -1.26 6.35 25.81
CA VAL A 378 -0.26 7.18 26.52
C VAL A 378 1.06 7.19 25.75
N ASN A 379 1.52 6.01 25.33
CA ASN A 379 2.78 5.89 24.61
C ASN A 379 2.66 6.13 23.10
N ASN A 380 1.44 6.27 22.58
CA ASN A 380 1.15 6.42 21.16
C ASN A 380 1.69 5.25 20.31
N ILE A 381 1.45 4.02 20.78
CA ILE A 381 1.91 2.78 20.13
C ILE A 381 0.72 2.01 19.60
N LEU A 382 0.74 1.73 18.29
CA LEU A 382 -0.33 1.02 17.58
C LEU A 382 -0.04 -0.48 17.51
N ILE A 383 -1.02 -1.29 17.96
CA ILE A 383 -0.97 -2.76 17.99
C ILE A 383 -1.67 -3.36 16.76
N GLY A 384 -2.79 -2.79 16.35
CA GLY A 384 -3.56 -3.24 15.20
C GLY A 384 -4.72 -2.29 14.92
N PHE A 385 -5.33 -2.40 13.75
CA PHE A 385 -6.44 -1.55 13.35
C PHE A 385 -7.38 -2.25 12.37
N LEU A 386 -8.57 -1.68 12.22
CA LEU A 386 -9.58 -2.06 11.24
C LEU A 386 -10.16 -0.79 10.59
N ARG A 387 -10.39 -0.86 9.28
CA ARG A 387 -11.09 0.18 8.49
C ARG A 387 -12.46 -0.34 8.11
N LEU A 388 -13.50 0.24 8.70
CA LEU A 388 -14.89 -0.03 8.38
C LEU A 388 -15.43 1.16 7.58
N ARG A 389 -16.11 0.90 6.46
CA ARG A 389 -16.76 1.92 5.65
C ARG A 389 -18.26 1.69 5.61
N ILE A 390 -19.01 2.75 5.84
CA ILE A 390 -20.40 2.87 5.42
C ILE A 390 -20.36 3.53 4.05
N THR A 391 -20.75 2.77 3.02
CA THR A 391 -20.53 3.15 1.63
C THR A 391 -21.39 4.33 1.23
N SER A 392 -20.94 5.06 0.21
CA SER A 392 -21.72 6.17 -0.31
C SER A 392 -22.98 5.65 -1.05
N PRO A 393 -23.99 6.52 -1.28
CA PRO A 393 -25.12 6.20 -2.15
C PRO A 393 -24.73 5.89 -3.61
N CYS A 394 -23.51 6.22 -4.01
CA CYS A 394 -22.99 6.03 -5.36
C CYS A 394 -22.21 4.72 -5.53
N ALA A 395 -22.22 3.82 -4.56
CA ALA A 395 -21.55 2.53 -4.67
C ALA A 395 -22.14 1.71 -5.84
N HIS A 396 -21.29 1.25 -6.75
CA HIS A 396 -21.74 0.60 -8.01
C HIS A 396 -21.80 -0.93 -7.93
N ARG A 397 -21.16 -1.53 -6.92
CA ARG A 397 -21.06 -2.99 -6.78
C ARG A 397 -22.41 -3.61 -6.42
N PRO A 398 -22.87 -4.65 -7.13
CA PRO A 398 -24.18 -5.27 -6.86
C PRO A 398 -24.27 -5.94 -5.48
N GLU A 399 -23.14 -6.29 -4.87
CA GLU A 399 -23.11 -6.84 -3.51
C GLU A 399 -23.36 -5.79 -2.42
N ILE A 400 -23.28 -4.49 -2.77
CA ILE A 400 -23.31 -3.36 -1.85
C ILE A 400 -24.61 -2.57 -2.05
N ASP A 401 -25.35 -2.40 -0.97
CA ASP A 401 -26.58 -1.61 -0.91
C ASP A 401 -26.52 -0.61 0.27
N SER A 402 -27.59 0.18 0.44
CA SER A 402 -27.69 1.18 1.52
C SER A 402 -27.64 0.62 2.95
N LYS A 403 -27.69 -0.70 3.11
CA LYS A 403 -27.67 -1.42 4.39
C LYS A 403 -26.46 -2.34 4.50
N THR A 404 -25.42 -2.08 3.70
CA THR A 404 -24.19 -2.85 3.67
C THR A 404 -23.02 -2.03 4.20
N ALA A 405 -22.29 -2.60 5.17
CA ALA A 405 -21.00 -2.08 5.59
C ALA A 405 -19.85 -2.87 4.96
N VAL A 406 -18.70 -2.23 4.74
CA VAL A 406 -17.53 -2.87 4.12
C VAL A 406 -16.29 -2.70 5.00
N ILE A 407 -15.71 -3.80 5.45
CA ILE A 407 -14.40 -3.85 6.08
C ILE A 407 -13.35 -3.86 4.98
N ARG A 408 -12.62 -2.75 4.88
CA ARG A 408 -11.61 -2.47 3.85
C ARG A 408 -10.24 -3.02 4.23
N GLU A 409 -9.98 -3.09 5.53
CA GLU A 409 -8.71 -3.58 6.06
C GLU A 409 -8.86 -4.06 7.50
N LEU A 410 -8.25 -5.20 7.81
CA LEU A 410 -7.92 -5.61 9.17
C LEU A 410 -6.40 -5.90 9.21
N HIS A 411 -5.68 -5.24 10.11
CA HIS A 411 -4.26 -5.46 10.28
C HIS A 411 -3.90 -5.54 11.77
N VAL A 412 -3.33 -6.67 12.19
CA VAL A 412 -2.78 -6.83 13.54
C VAL A 412 -1.29 -7.06 13.42
N TYR A 413 -0.49 -6.16 13.99
CA TYR A 413 0.95 -6.25 13.94
C TYR A 413 1.45 -7.37 14.83
N GLY A 414 2.43 -8.14 14.36
CA GLY A 414 3.15 -9.12 15.15
C GLY A 414 4.30 -9.79 14.39
N PRO A 415 5.27 -10.43 15.07
CA PRO A 415 6.28 -11.22 14.39
C PRO A 415 5.60 -12.38 13.67
N MET A 416 6.15 -12.76 12.51
CA MET A 416 5.86 -14.07 11.93
C MET A 416 6.24 -15.16 12.93
N VAL A 417 5.24 -15.83 13.50
CA VAL A 417 5.45 -17.11 14.19
C VAL A 417 5.32 -18.19 13.12
N PRO A 418 6.38 -18.96 12.84
CA PRO A 418 6.28 -20.12 11.95
C PRO A 418 5.20 -21.08 12.46
N LEU A 419 4.46 -21.71 11.56
CA LEU A 419 3.48 -22.74 11.91
C LEU A 419 4.16 -23.81 12.80
N GLY A 420 3.59 -24.07 13.98
CA GLY A 420 4.09 -25.09 14.92
C GLY A 420 5.08 -24.63 16.00
N LYS A 421 5.52 -23.35 16.05
CA LYS A 421 6.36 -22.83 17.14
C LYS A 421 5.57 -21.98 18.14
N ARG A 422 5.88 -22.09 19.44
CA ARG A 422 5.27 -21.24 20.46
C ARG A 422 5.70 -19.77 20.26
N PRO A 423 4.79 -18.80 20.48
CA PRO A 423 5.12 -17.38 20.42
C PRO A 423 6.12 -17.03 21.52
N ASN A 424 7.03 -16.10 21.24
CA ASN A 424 7.94 -15.61 22.27
C ASN A 424 7.12 -14.78 23.32
N PRO A 425 7.34 -14.99 24.63
CA PRO A 425 6.63 -14.28 25.71
C PRO A 425 6.64 -12.75 25.58
N LEU A 426 7.65 -12.17 24.93
CA LEU A 426 7.72 -10.73 24.60
C LEU A 426 6.56 -10.22 23.73
N PHE A 427 5.81 -11.14 23.10
CA PHE A 427 4.69 -10.84 22.20
C PHE A 427 3.34 -11.32 22.74
N GLU A 428 3.22 -11.59 24.05
CA GLU A 428 1.97 -11.99 24.70
C GLU A 428 0.79 -11.05 24.42
N TRP A 429 1.04 -9.76 24.19
CA TRP A 429 0.02 -8.78 23.80
C TRP A 429 -0.74 -9.16 22.52
N GLN A 430 -0.21 -10.04 21.66
CA GLN A 430 -0.85 -10.50 20.41
C GLN A 430 -1.87 -11.61 20.63
N HIS A 431 -1.73 -12.43 21.68
CA HIS A 431 -2.62 -13.57 21.95
C HIS A 431 -3.93 -13.16 22.63
N ARG A 432 -4.24 -11.87 22.64
CA ARG A 432 -5.48 -11.31 23.19
C ARG A 432 -6.66 -11.32 22.20
N GLY A 433 -6.47 -11.94 21.03
CA GLY A 433 -7.52 -12.05 20.02
C GLY A 433 -7.94 -10.70 19.43
N TRP A 434 -7.02 -9.72 19.35
CA TRP A 434 -7.34 -8.36 18.89
C TRP A 434 -8.04 -8.30 17.55
N GLY A 435 -7.65 -9.16 16.60
CA GLY A 435 -8.33 -9.25 15.31
C GLY A 435 -9.82 -9.59 15.46
N ARG A 436 -10.15 -10.57 16.31
CA ARG A 436 -11.55 -10.94 16.59
C ARG A 436 -12.30 -9.83 17.32
N LYS A 437 -11.65 -9.16 18.26
CA LYS A 437 -12.24 -8.04 19.01
C LYS A 437 -12.55 -6.85 18.09
N LEU A 438 -11.64 -6.51 17.17
CA LEU A 438 -11.86 -5.48 16.17
C LEU A 438 -13.01 -5.85 15.21
N MET A 439 -13.05 -7.10 14.75
CA MET A 439 -14.16 -7.59 13.91
C MET A 439 -15.50 -7.52 14.65
N ALA A 440 -15.56 -7.97 15.90
CA ALA A 440 -16.78 -7.91 16.71
C ALA A 440 -17.25 -6.47 16.94
N GLU A 441 -16.32 -5.54 17.20
CA GLU A 441 -16.67 -4.13 17.36
C GLU A 441 -17.15 -3.51 16.03
N ALA A 442 -16.55 -3.89 14.89
CA ALA A 442 -17.00 -3.44 13.58
C ALA A 442 -18.40 -3.95 13.24
N GLU A 443 -18.69 -5.23 13.54
CA GLU A 443 -20.01 -5.83 13.38
C GLU A 443 -21.05 -5.14 14.27
N ARG A 444 -20.69 -4.85 15.53
CA ARG A 444 -21.52 -4.11 16.49
C ARG A 444 -21.85 -2.72 15.96
N ILE A 445 -20.85 -1.93 15.57
CA ILE A 445 -21.02 -0.57 15.03
C ILE A 445 -21.89 -0.59 13.78
N ALA A 446 -21.60 -1.47 12.81
CA ALA A 446 -22.37 -1.57 11.58
C ALA A 446 -23.85 -1.87 11.86
N ARG A 447 -24.14 -2.82 12.75
CA ARG A 447 -25.52 -3.24 13.08
C ARG A 447 -26.27 -2.21 13.93
N GLU A 448 -25.66 -1.78 15.03
CA GLU A 448 -26.37 -1.03 16.09
C GLU A 448 -26.40 0.47 15.83
N GLU A 449 -25.38 1.02 15.16
CA GLU A 449 -25.27 2.46 14.95
C GLU A 449 -25.62 2.89 13.52
N TYR A 450 -25.38 2.02 12.53
CA TYR A 450 -25.66 2.30 11.12
C TYR A 450 -26.80 1.47 10.52
N ASP A 451 -27.46 0.63 11.34
CA ASP A 451 -28.58 -0.24 10.94
C ASP A 451 -28.25 -1.09 9.69
N CYS A 452 -26.99 -1.46 9.50
CA CYS A 452 -26.58 -2.36 8.43
C CYS A 452 -27.07 -3.78 8.72
N LYS A 453 -27.51 -4.48 7.68
CA LYS A 453 -27.98 -5.88 7.74
C LYS A 453 -26.94 -6.86 7.24
N LYS A 454 -25.88 -6.36 6.60
CA LYS A 454 -24.83 -7.16 5.98
C LYS A 454 -23.50 -6.45 6.15
N ILE A 455 -22.44 -7.24 6.36
CA ILE A 455 -21.08 -6.75 6.37
C ILE A 455 -20.21 -7.56 5.41
N LEU A 456 -19.47 -6.86 4.58
CA LEU A 456 -18.55 -7.42 3.60
C LEU A 456 -17.10 -7.21 4.04
N VAL A 457 -16.22 -8.11 3.64
CA VAL A 457 -14.77 -7.93 3.79
C VAL A 457 -14.10 -8.08 2.43
N LEU A 458 -13.36 -7.06 2.00
CA LEU A 458 -12.43 -7.21 0.87
C LEU A 458 -11.17 -7.93 1.35
N SER A 459 -11.21 -9.25 1.27
CA SER A 459 -10.19 -10.14 1.82
C SER A 459 -9.15 -10.52 0.76
N GLY A 460 -7.87 -10.52 1.14
CA GLY A 460 -6.83 -11.13 0.33
C GLY A 460 -7.07 -12.65 0.19
N ILE A 461 -6.76 -13.21 -0.98
CA ILE A 461 -7.01 -14.62 -1.32
C ILE A 461 -6.53 -15.56 -0.20
N GLY A 462 -5.29 -15.38 0.23
CA GLY A 462 -4.61 -16.18 1.25
C GLY A 462 -5.13 -16.04 2.69
N VAL A 463 -6.10 -15.14 2.94
CA VAL A 463 -6.69 -14.90 4.27
C VAL A 463 -8.19 -15.11 4.33
N ARG A 464 -8.84 -15.56 3.25
CA ARG A 464 -10.28 -15.89 3.24
C ARG A 464 -10.67 -16.90 4.34
N GLU A 465 -9.85 -17.93 4.55
CA GLU A 465 -10.04 -18.96 5.60
C GLU A 465 -10.11 -18.39 7.03
N TYR A 466 -9.42 -17.26 7.29
CA TYR A 466 -9.51 -16.58 8.59
C TYR A 466 -10.92 -16.05 8.85
N TYR A 467 -11.54 -15.44 7.85
CA TYR A 467 -12.90 -14.90 7.96
C TYR A 467 -13.95 -16.03 7.99
N CYS A 468 -13.72 -17.14 7.29
CA CYS A 468 -14.58 -18.33 7.40
C CYS A 468 -14.72 -18.80 8.86
N LYS A 469 -13.63 -18.78 9.62
CA LYS A 469 -13.62 -19.15 11.04
C LYS A 469 -14.37 -18.16 11.95
N LEU A 470 -14.72 -16.97 11.42
CA LEU A 470 -15.52 -15.95 12.11
C LEU A 470 -17.00 -15.94 11.65
N GLY A 471 -17.40 -16.94 10.86
CA GLY A 471 -18.76 -17.06 10.34
C GLY A 471 -19.03 -16.33 9.04
N TYR A 472 -17.99 -15.84 8.34
CA TYR A 472 -18.14 -15.28 7.00
C TYR A 472 -18.14 -16.40 5.95
N TYR A 473 -18.77 -16.16 4.80
CA TYR A 473 -18.74 -17.06 3.65
C TYR A 473 -18.47 -16.28 2.36
N ARG A 474 -18.11 -16.95 1.27
CA ARG A 474 -17.93 -16.30 -0.04
C ARG A 474 -18.97 -16.82 -1.02
N PRO A 475 -19.97 -16.02 -1.41
CA PRO A 475 -20.87 -16.38 -2.51
C PRO A 475 -20.09 -16.65 -3.80
N SER A 476 -20.63 -17.52 -4.66
CA SER A 476 -20.02 -17.79 -5.97
C SER A 476 -19.91 -16.49 -6.77
N GLY A 477 -18.75 -16.26 -7.41
CA GLY A 477 -18.48 -15.05 -8.20
C GLY A 477 -18.24 -13.76 -7.40
N SER A 478 -18.50 -13.75 -6.09
CA SER A 478 -18.25 -12.58 -5.25
C SER A 478 -16.75 -12.43 -4.91
N PRO A 479 -16.17 -11.22 -5.00
CA PRO A 479 -14.81 -10.94 -4.54
C PRO A 479 -14.74 -10.80 -3.00
N TYR A 480 -15.88 -10.60 -2.33
CA TYR A 480 -15.97 -10.33 -0.90
C TYR A 480 -16.26 -11.58 -0.06
N MET A 481 -15.86 -11.53 1.21
CA MET A 481 -16.41 -12.41 2.26
C MET A 481 -17.62 -11.72 2.88
N HIS A 482 -18.75 -12.42 2.98
CA HIS A 482 -20.06 -11.94 3.42
C HIS A 482 -20.39 -12.46 4.80
N LYS A 483 -21.11 -11.66 5.59
CA LYS A 483 -21.79 -12.08 6.81
C LYS A 483 -23.04 -11.24 7.01
N ASP A 484 -24.14 -11.91 7.30
CA ASP A 484 -25.39 -11.25 7.68
C ASP A 484 -25.32 -10.81 9.14
N LEU A 485 -25.77 -9.59 9.41
CA LEU A 485 -25.83 -8.99 10.73
C LEU A 485 -27.24 -9.21 11.27
N VAL A 486 -27.41 -10.29 12.04
CA VAL A 486 -28.67 -10.63 12.73
C VAL A 486 -28.84 -9.79 14.00
#